data_AF-A0A7S0WUA9-F1
#
_entry.id   AF-A0A7S0WUA9-F1
#
_cell.length_a   1.000
_cell.length_b   1.000
_cell.length_c   1.000
_cell.angle_alpha   90.00
_cell.angle_beta   90.00
_cell.angle_gamma   90.00
#
_symmetry.space_group_name_H-M   'P 1'
#
loop_
_entity.id
_entity.type
_entity.pdbx_description
1 polymer ?
#
loop_
_entity_poly.entity_id
_entity_poly.type
_entity_poly.pdbx_seq_one_letter_code
_entity_poly.pdbx_strand_id
1 'polypeptide(L)'
;AMGVPLVAIPDIRALYGLDPEGTEPFDLAGMEKRPPQCHTVAARITAEAPEDGFKPTCGRIDEFFYRPVRGVSASFSVGSTGGVHQFADSQFGHLFSHAATREGAVKNLLVALQEISIRGELSN
;
A
#
# COMPACT_ATOMS: atom_id res chain seq x y z
N ALA A 1 -5.30 2.68 21.66
CA ALA A 1 -4.00 3.30 22.01
C ALA A 1 -3.75 3.09 23.50
N MET A 2 -2.54 2.67 23.91
CA MET A 2 -2.23 2.26 25.30
C MET A 2 -1.47 3.33 26.10
N GLY A 3 -1.21 4.51 25.52
CA GLY A 3 -0.43 5.56 26.19
C GLY A 3 1.08 5.33 26.24
N VAL A 4 1.60 4.40 25.43
CA VAL A 4 3.04 4.10 25.35
C VAL A 4 3.80 5.31 24.77
N PRO A 5 4.86 5.80 25.43
CA PRO A 5 5.70 6.88 24.90
C PRO A 5 6.40 6.48 23.59
N LEU A 6 6.60 7.42 22.67
CA LEU A 6 7.26 7.15 21.38
C LEU A 6 8.65 6.51 21.52
N VAL A 7 9.43 6.94 22.52
CA VAL A 7 10.78 6.43 22.80
C VAL A 7 10.81 4.97 23.27
N ALA A 8 9.65 4.44 23.66
CA ALA A 8 9.47 3.06 24.10
C ALA A 8 8.88 2.16 22.99
N ILE A 9 8.63 2.69 21.79
CA ILE A 9 8.14 1.89 20.67
C ILE A 9 9.34 1.26 19.95
N PRO A 10 9.44 -0.09 19.85
CA PRO A 10 10.60 -0.77 19.26
C PRO A 10 10.97 -0.28 17.86
N ASP A 11 9.98 -0.06 16.97
CA ASP A 11 10.21 0.44 15.62
C ASP A 11 10.79 1.86 15.58
N ILE A 12 10.39 2.72 16.53
CA ILE A 12 10.93 4.07 16.67
C ILE A 12 12.39 3.98 17.14
N ARG A 13 12.70 3.11 18.10
CA ARG A 13 14.09 2.88 18.54
C ARG A 13 14.97 2.39 17.38
N ALA A 14 14.46 1.43 16.61
CA ALA A 14 15.13 0.92 15.41
C ALA A 14 15.35 2.01 14.35
N LEU A 15 14.40 2.94 14.18
CA LEU A 15 14.53 4.09 13.28
C LEU A 15 15.69 5.01 13.68
N TYR A 16 15.96 5.20 14.97
CA TYR A 16 17.12 5.95 15.47
C TYR A 16 18.37 5.07 15.65
N GLY A 17 18.29 3.80 15.29
CA GLY A 17 19.38 2.85 15.35
C GLY A 17 19.79 2.36 16.73
N LEU A 18 18.91 2.54 17.71
CA LEU A 18 19.03 2.00 19.05
C LEU A 18 18.53 0.55 19.10
N ASP A 19 18.81 -0.13 20.22
CA ASP A 19 18.26 -1.46 20.51
C ASP A 19 16.73 -1.39 20.62
N PRO A 20 15.95 -2.17 19.82
CA PRO A 20 14.49 -2.20 19.89
C PRO A 20 13.93 -2.56 21.27
N GLU A 21 14.65 -3.36 22.06
CA GLU A 21 14.25 -3.76 23.42
C GLU A 21 14.84 -2.85 24.51
N GLY A 22 15.62 -1.85 24.10
CA GLY A 22 16.21 -0.86 25.00
C GLY A 22 15.14 -0.01 25.70
N THR A 23 15.46 0.45 26.90
CA THR A 23 14.57 1.28 27.71
C THR A 23 15.15 2.67 27.99
N GLU A 24 16.38 2.90 27.54
CA GLU A 24 17.08 4.17 27.72
C GLU A 24 16.33 5.31 27.01
N PRO A 25 16.19 6.46 27.70
CA PRO A 25 15.60 7.65 27.10
C PRO A 25 16.54 8.21 26.04
N PHE A 26 15.97 8.80 24.98
CA PHE A 26 16.73 9.51 23.97
C PHE A 26 15.97 10.71 23.44
N ASP A 27 16.70 11.70 22.93
CA ASP A 27 16.12 12.92 22.39
C ASP A 27 15.68 12.72 20.93
N LEU A 28 14.36 12.74 20.70
CA LEU A 28 13.76 12.62 19.37
C LEU A 28 14.08 13.81 18.44
N ALA A 29 14.37 14.99 19.00
CA ALA A 29 14.59 16.20 18.21
C ALA A 29 16.06 16.39 17.82
N GLY A 30 16.98 16.06 18.73
CA GLY A 30 18.42 16.23 18.53
C GLY A 30 19.12 15.03 17.88
N MET A 31 18.51 13.84 17.86
CA MET A 31 19.12 12.64 17.30
C MET A 31 18.81 12.46 15.82
N GLU A 32 19.81 12.02 15.05
CA GLU A 32 19.63 11.72 13.62
C GLU A 32 18.96 10.35 13.42
N LYS A 33 18.00 10.30 12.50
CA LYS A 33 17.32 9.05 12.11
C LYS A 33 18.20 8.29 11.13
N ARG A 34 18.05 6.96 11.09
CA ARG A 34 18.61 6.16 10.00
C ARG A 34 18.10 6.69 8.65
N PRO A 35 18.97 6.80 7.64
CA PRO A 35 18.54 7.25 6.32
C PRO A 35 17.54 6.26 5.72
N PRO A 36 16.64 6.72 4.82
CA PRO A 36 15.74 5.84 4.10
C PRO A 36 16.50 4.72 3.38
N GLN A 37 16.10 3.47 3.61
CA GLN A 37 16.80 2.28 3.07
C GLN A 37 16.34 1.90 1.66
N CYS A 38 15.19 2.41 1.23
CA CYS A 38 14.58 2.09 -0.05
C CYS A 38 13.62 3.21 -0.49
N HIS A 39 13.09 3.07 -1.70
CA HIS A 39 12.02 3.90 -2.24
C HIS A 39 10.74 3.08 -2.36
N THR A 40 9.61 3.68 -1.99
CA THR A 40 8.29 3.07 -2.08
C THR A 40 7.38 3.88 -3.00
N VAL A 41 6.74 3.22 -3.96
CA VAL A 41 5.68 3.80 -4.81
C VAL A 41 4.39 3.03 -4.55
N ALA A 42 3.29 3.76 -4.37
CA ALA A 42 1.98 3.17 -4.14
C ALA A 42 1.01 3.51 -5.27
N ALA A 43 0.10 2.58 -5.57
CA ALA A 43 -1.01 2.80 -6.47
C ALA A 43 -2.32 2.41 -5.79
N ARG A 44 -3.33 3.25 -5.95
CA ARG A 44 -4.72 2.95 -5.58
C ARG A 44 -5.39 2.28 -6.78
N ILE A 45 -6.15 1.23 -6.51
CA ILE A 45 -7.00 0.58 -7.50
C ILE A 45 -8.44 0.97 -7.18
N THR A 46 -9.06 1.70 -8.11
CA THR A 46 -10.39 2.28 -7.94
C THR A 46 -11.37 1.72 -8.98
N ALA A 47 -12.64 1.72 -8.61
CA ALA A 47 -13.77 1.50 -9.51
C ALA A 47 -14.22 2.85 -10.08
N GLU A 48 -13.37 3.50 -10.87
CA GLU A 48 -13.66 4.80 -11.47
C GLU A 48 -13.46 4.69 -12.98
N ALA A 49 -14.43 5.11 -13.77
CA ALA A 49 -14.41 4.97 -15.22
C ALA A 49 -13.68 6.15 -15.88
N PRO A 50 -12.47 6.00 -16.45
CA PRO A 50 -11.74 7.11 -17.06
C PRO A 50 -12.50 7.73 -18.25
N GLU A 51 -13.23 6.90 -19.00
CA GLU A 51 -14.05 7.31 -20.14
C GLU A 51 -15.28 8.16 -19.75
N ASP A 52 -15.78 8.03 -18.52
CA ASP A 52 -16.88 8.84 -17.97
C ASP A 52 -16.36 9.90 -16.99
N GLY A 53 -15.11 10.38 -17.22
CA GLY A 53 -14.52 11.46 -16.45
C GLY A 53 -14.18 11.07 -15.00
N PHE A 54 -13.74 9.82 -14.77
CA PHE A 54 -13.40 9.26 -13.46
C PHE A 54 -14.60 9.17 -12.51
N LYS A 55 -15.80 8.98 -13.05
CA LYS A 55 -16.98 8.78 -12.23
C LYS A 55 -16.88 7.45 -11.46
N PRO A 56 -17.11 7.43 -10.13
CA PRO A 56 -17.18 6.20 -9.37
C PRO A 56 -18.28 5.28 -9.90
N THR A 57 -17.95 4.00 -10.05
CA THR A 57 -18.85 2.94 -10.47
C THR A 57 -19.07 1.96 -9.31
N CYS A 58 -20.22 1.29 -9.33
CA CYS A 58 -20.55 0.20 -8.43
C CYS A 58 -20.97 -1.00 -9.26
N GLY A 59 -20.74 -2.20 -8.76
CA GLY A 59 -21.03 -3.41 -9.53
C GLY A 59 -20.36 -4.65 -8.98
N ARG A 60 -20.73 -5.79 -9.57
CA ARG A 60 -20.17 -7.08 -9.22
C ARG A 60 -18.80 -7.30 -9.89
N ILE A 61 -17.91 -7.95 -9.15
CA ILE A 61 -16.66 -8.52 -9.66
C ILE A 61 -16.90 -10.00 -9.92
N ASP A 62 -16.77 -10.40 -11.18
CA ASP A 62 -16.94 -11.78 -11.61
C ASP A 62 -15.64 -12.57 -11.49
N GLU A 63 -14.51 -11.94 -11.81
CA GLU A 63 -13.19 -12.54 -11.74
C GLU A 63 -12.16 -11.50 -11.28
N PHE A 64 -11.45 -11.81 -10.21
CA PHE A 64 -10.31 -11.04 -9.74
C PHE A 64 -9.09 -11.94 -9.59
N PHE A 65 -8.03 -11.62 -10.33
CA PHE A 65 -6.76 -12.33 -10.29
C PHE A 65 -5.61 -11.34 -10.12
N TYR A 66 -4.73 -11.63 -9.17
CA TYR A 66 -3.48 -10.91 -8.95
C TYR A 66 -2.33 -11.92 -8.90
N ARG A 67 -1.34 -11.79 -9.79
CA ARG A 67 -0.10 -12.54 -9.67
C ARG A 67 0.87 -11.80 -8.74
N PRO A 68 1.37 -12.42 -7.65
CA PRO A 68 2.35 -11.78 -6.80
C PRO A 68 3.64 -11.43 -7.55
N VAL A 69 4.07 -10.18 -7.43
CA VAL A 69 5.34 -9.68 -7.97
C VAL A 69 6.33 -9.42 -6.84
N ARG A 70 7.58 -9.83 -7.02
CA ARG A 70 8.64 -9.61 -6.02
C ARG A 70 8.80 -8.10 -5.77
N GLY A 71 8.82 -7.70 -4.50
CA GLY A 71 8.93 -6.29 -4.12
C GLY A 71 7.64 -5.50 -4.27
N VAL A 72 6.49 -6.18 -4.40
CA VAL A 72 5.16 -5.56 -4.40
C VAL A 72 4.28 -6.29 -3.40
N SER A 73 3.73 -5.52 -2.45
CA SER A 73 2.67 -5.95 -1.55
C SER A 73 1.35 -5.38 -2.03
N ALA A 74 0.27 -6.15 -1.92
CA ALA A 74 -1.05 -5.72 -2.35
C ALA A 74 -2.10 -6.07 -1.28
N SER A 75 -3.05 -5.18 -1.09
CA SER A 75 -4.20 -5.34 -0.20
C SER A 75 -5.47 -4.98 -0.95
N PHE A 76 -6.48 -5.84 -0.88
CA PHE A 76 -7.78 -5.66 -1.53
C PHE A 76 -8.90 -5.88 -0.52
N SER A 77 -9.97 -5.08 -0.62
CA SER A 77 -11.16 -5.18 0.23
C SER A 77 -12.26 -6.05 -0.39
N VAL A 78 -12.03 -6.58 -1.60
CA VAL A 78 -12.95 -7.44 -2.35
C VAL A 78 -12.29 -8.81 -2.63
N GLY A 79 -13.11 -9.86 -2.62
CA GLY A 79 -12.68 -11.22 -2.94
C GLY A 79 -12.77 -11.57 -4.43
N SER A 80 -12.49 -12.83 -4.77
CA SER A 80 -12.57 -13.35 -6.15
C SER A 80 -13.96 -13.24 -6.77
N THR A 81 -15.01 -13.40 -5.94
CA THR A 81 -16.40 -13.14 -6.28
C THR A 81 -16.96 -12.19 -5.23
N GLY A 82 -17.14 -10.92 -5.63
CA GLY A 82 -17.48 -9.83 -4.72
C GLY A 82 -18.10 -8.66 -5.47
N GLY A 83 -18.00 -7.45 -4.93
CA GLY A 83 -18.46 -6.26 -5.62
C GLY A 83 -18.24 -5.00 -4.80
N VAL A 84 -18.27 -3.86 -5.47
CA VAL A 84 -18.24 -2.54 -4.85
C VAL A 84 -19.68 -2.03 -4.83
N HIS A 85 -20.26 -1.87 -3.64
CA HIS A 85 -21.62 -1.33 -3.50
C HIS A 85 -21.61 0.19 -3.48
N GLN A 86 -22.75 0.83 -3.78
CA GLN A 86 -22.89 2.29 -3.90
C GLN A 86 -22.56 3.13 -2.65
N PHE A 87 -22.34 2.49 -1.50
CA PHE A 87 -21.97 3.16 -0.24
C PHE A 87 -20.53 2.84 0.17
N ALA A 88 -19.82 2.03 -0.61
CA ALA A 88 -18.41 1.75 -0.42
C ALA A 88 -17.57 2.86 -1.06
N ASP A 89 -16.32 2.98 -0.61
CA ASP A 89 -15.31 3.76 -1.31
C ASP A 89 -15.06 3.15 -2.71
N SER A 90 -14.79 3.99 -3.71
CA SER A 90 -14.39 3.52 -5.04
C SER A 90 -13.05 2.78 -4.98
N GLN A 91 -12.18 3.11 -4.02
CA GLN A 91 -10.94 2.39 -3.80
C GLN A 91 -11.19 1.03 -3.14
N PHE A 92 -10.96 -0.04 -3.90
CA PHE A 92 -11.04 -1.41 -3.40
C PHE A 92 -9.69 -2.13 -3.33
N GLY A 93 -8.61 -1.49 -3.79
CA GLY A 93 -7.26 -2.06 -3.76
C GLY A 93 -6.16 -1.04 -3.50
N HIS A 94 -5.05 -1.52 -2.98
CA HIS A 94 -3.84 -0.75 -2.74
C HIS A 94 -2.60 -1.61 -3.00
N LEU A 95 -1.72 -1.14 -3.86
CA LEU A 95 -0.41 -1.74 -4.11
C LEU A 95 0.68 -0.86 -3.53
N PHE A 96 1.69 -1.49 -2.95
CA PHE A 96 2.91 -0.86 -2.46
C PHE A 96 4.11 -1.59 -3.08
N SER A 97 4.86 -0.91 -3.93
CA SER A 97 6.12 -1.42 -4.47
C SER A 97 7.30 -0.78 -3.76
N HIS A 98 8.27 -1.60 -3.35
CA HIS A 98 9.51 -1.17 -2.72
C HIS A 98 10.74 -1.65 -3.51
N ALA A 99 11.72 -0.77 -3.69
CA ALA A 99 13.01 -1.09 -4.31
C ALA A 99 14.11 -0.15 -3.83
N ALA A 100 15.38 -0.47 -4.10
CA ALA A 100 16.51 0.38 -3.72
C ALA A 100 16.43 1.79 -4.35
N THR A 101 15.84 1.91 -5.55
CA THR A 101 15.68 3.18 -6.27
C THR A 101 14.23 3.41 -6.66
N ARG A 102 13.89 4.68 -6.94
CA ARG A 102 12.58 5.07 -7.45
C ARG A 102 12.22 4.34 -8.74
N GLU A 103 13.17 4.27 -9.67
CA GLU A 103 13.00 3.63 -10.97
C GLU A 103 12.72 2.14 -10.82
N GLY A 104 13.40 1.47 -9.87
CA GLY A 104 13.14 0.08 -9.54
C GLY A 104 11.73 -0.14 -9.00
N ALA A 105 11.27 0.72 -8.09
CA ALA A 105 9.94 0.62 -7.49
C ALA A 105 8.84 0.89 -8.53
N VAL A 106 9.03 1.88 -9.42
CA VAL A 106 8.11 2.14 -10.54
C VAL A 106 8.05 0.94 -11.48
N LYS A 107 9.20 0.35 -11.84
CA LYS A 107 9.24 -0.82 -12.73
C LYS A 107 8.51 -2.02 -12.13
N ASN A 108 8.75 -2.32 -10.86
CA ASN A 108 8.08 -3.40 -10.15
C ASN A 108 6.56 -3.18 -10.08
N LEU A 109 6.12 -1.94 -9.80
CA LEU A 109 4.72 -1.58 -9.78
C LEU A 109 4.05 -1.73 -11.15
N LEU A 110 4.72 -1.30 -12.23
CA LEU A 110 4.21 -1.45 -13.60
C LEU A 110 3.97 -2.92 -13.95
N VAL A 111 4.92 -3.81 -13.62
CA VAL A 111 4.75 -5.25 -13.83
C VAL A 111 3.58 -5.79 -13.00
N ALA A 112 3.45 -5.38 -11.74
CA ALA A 112 2.34 -5.82 -10.89
C ALA A 112 0.97 -5.37 -11.42
N LEU A 113 0.86 -4.15 -11.96
CA LEU A 113 -0.37 -3.65 -12.57
C LEU A 113 -0.74 -4.43 -13.84
N GLN A 114 0.24 -4.85 -14.64
CA GLN A 114 0.02 -5.70 -15.82
C GLN A 114 -0.44 -7.12 -15.48
N GLU A 115 -0.10 -7.59 -14.28
CA GLU A 115 -0.48 -8.91 -13.77
C GLU A 115 -1.77 -8.92 -12.93
N ILE A 116 -2.49 -7.78 -12.91
CA ILE A 116 -3.83 -7.68 -12.35
C ILE A 116 -4.85 -7.88 -13.48
N SER A 117 -5.77 -8.81 -13.27
CA SER A 117 -6.93 -9.00 -14.12
C SER A 117 -8.20 -8.85 -13.28
N ILE A 118 -9.05 -7.90 -13.66
CA ILE A 118 -10.35 -7.64 -13.04
C ILE A 118 -11.38 -7.71 -14.14
N ARG A 119 -12.40 -8.54 -13.95
CA ARG A 119 -13.55 -8.65 -14.87
C ARG A 119 -14.84 -8.56 -14.09
N GLY A 120 -15.82 -7.91 -14.68
CA GLY A 120 -17.15 -7.74 -14.13
C GLY A 120 -17.83 -6.51 -14.68
N GLU A 121 -18.73 -5.94 -13.87
CA GLU A 121 -19.50 -4.74 -14.20
C GLU A 121 -18.73 -3.44 -13.90
N LEU A 122 -17.60 -3.55 -13.19
CA LEU A 122 -16.72 -2.42 -12.92
C LEU A 122 -15.90 -2.09 -14.17
N SER A 123 -15.98 -0.84 -14.62
CA SER A 123 -14.99 -0.26 -15.54
C SER A 123 -13.94 0.53 -14.76
N ASN A 124 -12.67 0.38 -15.16
CA ASN A 124 -11.50 1.01 -14.55
C ASN A 124 -10.57 1.60 -15.62
#